data_AF-A0A699SX44-F1
#
_entry.id   AF-A0A699SX44-F1
#
_cell.length_a   1.000
_cell.length_b   1.000
_cell.length_c   1.000
_cell.angle_alpha   90.00
_cell.angle_beta   90.00
_cell.angle_gamma   90.00
#
_symmetry.space_group_name_H-M   'P 1'
#
loop_
_entity.id
_entity.type
_entity.pdbx_description
1 polymer ?
#
loop_
_entity_poly.entity_id
_entity_poly.type
_entity_poly.pdbx_seq_one_letter_code
_entity_poly.pdbx_strand_id
1 'polypeptide(L)'
;EQLLLTTPLRETSRDMLNNGYFCSAHSHSRQENWEMKHFLPRMLELVSEFEFPCHSTEITFLRLDLDYPEYWKPAERELLDAYALTFFENCLHRYPLPDGNTLTDLIIMFGLSHFNLMPLLQAWVDAATEASVMHFVDLLVYELRIMSNGEVRLDNAFSDVLVNSQVAFWLSNPTVRDIWAEQLENALLHGQLPDEEATETSLAYEVLAIGLDGLSAPPPLCRPISLP
;
A
#
# COMPACT_ATOMS: atom_id res chain seq x y z
N GLU A 1 26.32 -0.70 11.97
CA GLU A 1 27.13 -1.38 10.93
C GLU A 1 27.83 -2.66 11.44
N GLN A 2 28.77 -2.62 12.39
CA GLN A 2 29.50 -3.83 12.83
C GLN A 2 28.60 -5.01 13.31
N LEU A 3 27.51 -4.70 14.01
CA LEU A 3 26.54 -5.72 14.44
C LEU A 3 25.82 -6.36 13.23
N LEU A 4 25.50 -5.59 12.19
CA LEU A 4 24.87 -6.10 10.97
C LEU A 4 25.80 -7.06 10.22
N LEU A 5 27.10 -6.76 10.20
CA LEU A 5 28.11 -7.61 9.53
C LEU A 5 28.39 -8.93 10.23
N THR A 6 28.07 -9.04 11.51
CA THR A 6 28.41 -10.21 12.35
C THR A 6 27.19 -11.05 12.74
N THR A 7 25.98 -10.54 12.50
CA THR A 7 24.74 -11.22 12.85
C THR A 7 24.27 -12.10 11.68
N PRO A 8 23.89 -13.37 11.92
CA PRO A 8 23.28 -14.19 10.88
C PRO A 8 22.05 -13.50 10.30
N LEU A 9 21.90 -13.53 8.97
CA LEU A 9 20.83 -12.80 8.27
C LEU A 9 19.42 -13.06 8.85
N ARG A 10 19.14 -14.30 9.26
CA ARG A 10 17.85 -14.70 9.86
C ARG A 10 17.57 -14.08 11.24
N GLU A 11 18.62 -13.67 11.94
CA GLU A 11 18.55 -13.09 13.29
C GLU A 11 18.60 -11.56 13.24
N THR A 12 18.84 -10.97 12.07
CA THR A 12 18.88 -9.53 11.89
C THR A 12 17.49 -8.93 12.14
N SER A 13 17.39 -8.00 13.09
CA SER A 13 16.14 -7.30 13.41
C SER A 13 15.88 -6.11 12.48
N ARG A 14 14.65 -5.59 12.49
CA ARG A 14 14.29 -4.35 11.78
C ARG A 14 15.20 -3.18 12.14
N ASP A 15 15.56 -3.02 13.42
CA ASP A 15 16.39 -1.90 13.89
C ASP A 15 17.84 -2.02 13.41
N MET A 16 18.33 -3.25 13.26
CA MET A 16 19.68 -3.50 12.74
C MET A 16 19.77 -3.15 11.25
N LEU A 17 18.74 -3.52 10.46
CA LEU A 17 18.63 -3.12 9.06
C LEU A 17 18.44 -1.61 8.93
N ASN A 18 17.58 -1.00 9.74
CA ASN A 18 17.36 0.44 9.72
C ASN A 18 18.67 1.21 9.94
N ASN A 19 19.30 0.98 11.09
CA ASN A 19 20.49 1.73 11.51
C ASN A 19 21.75 1.36 10.72
N GLY A 20 21.83 0.13 10.21
CA GLY A 20 23.02 -0.38 9.53
C GLY A 20 22.99 -0.29 8.01
N TYR A 21 21.81 -0.14 7.42
CA TYR A 21 21.63 -0.14 5.96
C TYR A 21 20.71 1.01 5.51
N PHE A 22 19.46 1.10 5.99
CA PHE A 22 18.48 2.05 5.46
C PHE A 22 18.71 3.53 5.81
N CYS A 23 19.34 3.83 6.94
CA CYS A 23 19.72 5.20 7.30
C CYS A 23 20.92 5.75 6.50
N SER A 24 21.60 4.93 5.71
CA SER A 24 22.71 5.37 4.86
C SER A 24 22.20 6.11 3.62
N ALA A 25 23.01 7.00 3.04
CA ALA A 25 22.65 7.65 1.78
C ALA A 25 22.60 6.62 0.64
N HIS A 26 21.57 6.70 -0.22
CA HIS A 26 21.48 5.87 -1.43
C HIS A 26 22.64 6.24 -2.37
N SER A 27 23.42 5.23 -2.74
CA SER A 27 24.61 5.37 -3.59
C SER A 27 24.36 4.91 -5.03
N HIS A 28 23.27 4.18 -5.28
CA HIS A 28 22.94 3.49 -6.54
C HIS A 28 24.14 2.68 -7.09
N SER A 29 24.99 2.19 -6.17
CA SER A 29 26.18 1.47 -6.53
C SER A 29 25.88 -0.01 -6.78
N ARG A 30 26.71 -0.67 -7.59
CA ARG A 30 26.62 -2.13 -7.77
C ARG A 30 26.74 -2.89 -6.44
N GLN A 31 27.51 -2.35 -5.50
CA GLN A 31 27.65 -2.91 -4.16
C GLN A 31 26.32 -2.85 -3.41
N GLU A 32 25.65 -1.69 -3.40
CA GLU A 32 24.35 -1.53 -2.76
C GLU A 32 23.30 -2.48 -3.34
N ASN A 33 23.26 -2.67 -4.66
CA ASN A 33 22.34 -3.64 -5.27
C ASN A 33 22.63 -5.09 -4.82
N TRP A 34 23.90 -5.44 -4.60
CA TRP A 34 24.28 -6.76 -4.09
C TRP A 34 23.91 -6.93 -2.61
N GLU A 35 24.14 -5.89 -1.80
CA GLU A 35 23.74 -5.84 -0.39
C GLU A 35 22.21 -5.94 -0.25
N MET A 36 21.46 -5.21 -1.07
CA MET A 36 20.01 -5.27 -1.13
C MET A 36 19.54 -6.71 -1.38
N LYS A 37 20.13 -7.40 -2.38
CA LYS A 37 19.81 -8.80 -2.65
C LYS A 37 20.17 -9.74 -1.50
N HIS A 38 21.25 -9.45 -0.78
CA HIS A 38 21.63 -10.22 0.40
C HIS A 38 20.58 -10.07 1.52
N PHE A 39 20.11 -8.84 1.78
CA PHE A 39 19.16 -8.56 2.86
C PHE A 39 17.70 -8.87 2.51
N LEU A 40 17.36 -8.93 1.21
CA LEU A 40 15.99 -9.08 0.73
C LEU A 40 15.22 -10.23 1.38
N PRO A 41 15.73 -11.47 1.50
CA PRO A 41 14.97 -12.56 2.12
C PRO A 41 14.51 -12.22 3.54
N ARG A 42 15.38 -11.58 4.34
CA ARG A 42 15.03 -11.17 5.70
C ARG A 42 14.04 -10.01 5.72
N MET A 43 14.17 -9.09 4.76
CA MET A 43 13.20 -8.00 4.65
C MET A 43 11.79 -8.51 4.31
N LEU A 44 11.67 -9.47 3.40
CA LEU A 44 10.38 -10.07 3.07
C LEU A 44 9.77 -10.77 4.29
N GLU A 45 10.57 -11.49 5.08
CA GLU A 45 10.12 -12.09 6.35
C GLU A 45 9.61 -11.02 7.34
N LEU A 46 10.37 -9.95 7.54
CA LEU A 46 10.02 -8.87 8.46
C LEU A 46 8.75 -8.12 8.02
N VAL A 47 8.66 -7.77 6.73
CA VAL A 47 7.49 -7.08 6.15
C VAL A 47 6.23 -7.95 6.27
N SER A 48 6.35 -9.28 6.12
CA SER A 48 5.22 -10.20 6.31
C SER A 48 4.63 -10.14 7.72
N GLU A 49 5.44 -9.77 8.71
CA GLU A 49 5.04 -9.58 10.11
C GLU A 49 4.77 -8.11 10.46
N PHE A 50 4.68 -7.22 9.46
CA PHE A 50 4.55 -5.76 9.62
C PHE A 50 5.73 -5.10 10.37
N GLU A 51 6.88 -5.77 10.46
CA GLU A 51 8.12 -5.21 11.03
C GLU A 51 8.93 -4.45 9.97
N PHE A 52 8.45 -3.30 9.51
CA PHE A 52 9.14 -2.54 8.47
C PHE A 52 10.52 -2.02 8.96
N PRO A 53 11.61 -2.24 8.19
CA PRO A 53 12.96 -1.81 8.54
C PRO A 53 13.23 -0.33 8.24
N CYS A 54 12.28 0.39 7.66
CA CYS A 54 12.33 1.83 7.43
C CYS A 54 11.49 2.59 8.47
N HIS A 55 11.74 3.89 8.61
CA HIS A 55 10.93 4.77 9.46
C HIS A 55 9.54 5.06 8.88
N SER A 56 9.38 4.86 7.57
CA SER A 56 8.13 5.01 6.83
C SER A 56 7.93 3.76 5.97
N THR A 57 6.73 3.20 6.01
CA THR A 57 6.36 1.95 5.32
C THR A 57 6.56 2.06 3.81
N GLU A 58 6.17 3.21 3.25
CA GLU A 58 6.18 3.57 1.84
C GLU A 58 7.56 3.48 1.19
N ILE A 59 8.64 3.64 1.97
CA ILE A 59 10.00 3.63 1.43
C ILE A 59 10.75 2.32 1.71
N THR A 60 10.08 1.31 2.26
CA THR A 60 10.71 0.04 2.66
C THR A 60 11.42 -0.66 1.50
N PHE A 61 10.80 -0.69 0.33
CA PHE A 61 11.34 -1.37 -0.85
C PHE A 61 12.01 -0.43 -1.86
N LEU A 62 12.12 0.86 -1.56
CA LEU A 62 12.64 1.89 -2.49
C LEU A 62 14.04 1.54 -3.04
N ARG A 63 14.85 0.82 -2.26
CA ARG A 63 16.20 0.37 -2.67
C ARG A 63 16.22 -0.83 -3.63
N LEU A 64 15.09 -1.45 -3.93
CA LEU A 64 15.02 -2.52 -4.92
C LEU A 64 15.27 -2.02 -6.33
N ASP A 65 14.79 -0.81 -6.64
CA ASP A 65 15.00 -0.12 -7.91
C ASP A 65 14.77 -1.05 -9.12
N LEU A 66 13.54 -1.57 -9.21
CA LEU A 66 13.24 -2.69 -10.10
C LEU A 66 13.22 -2.31 -11.60
N ASP A 67 13.48 -1.04 -11.95
CA ASP A 67 13.61 -0.54 -13.32
C ASP A 67 14.92 -0.96 -14.01
N TYR A 68 15.85 -1.55 -13.26
CA TYR A 68 17.14 -2.00 -13.78
C TYR A 68 17.16 -3.53 -13.94
N PRO A 69 16.64 -4.06 -15.07
CA PRO A 69 16.52 -5.50 -15.30
C PRO A 69 17.88 -6.22 -15.35
N GLU A 70 18.99 -5.51 -15.55
CA GLU A 70 20.33 -6.07 -15.46
C GLU A 70 20.68 -6.56 -14.05
N TYR A 71 20.03 -6.00 -13.01
CA TYR A 71 20.22 -6.43 -11.63
C TYR A 71 19.22 -7.50 -11.22
N TRP A 72 18.05 -7.62 -11.87
CA TRP A 72 16.99 -8.53 -11.48
C TRP A 72 16.73 -9.60 -12.54
N LYS A 73 17.08 -10.85 -12.24
CA LYS A 73 16.77 -11.98 -13.12
C LYS A 73 15.25 -12.17 -13.19
N PRO A 74 14.72 -12.69 -14.31
CA PRO A 74 13.28 -12.94 -14.45
C PRO A 74 12.67 -13.73 -13.29
N ALA A 75 13.33 -14.82 -12.85
CA ALA A 75 12.84 -15.63 -11.73
C ALA A 75 12.87 -14.89 -10.37
N GLU A 76 13.78 -13.93 -10.17
CA GLU A 76 13.79 -13.09 -8.97
C GLU A 76 12.63 -12.10 -9.01
N ARG A 77 12.35 -11.54 -10.19
CA ARG A 77 11.22 -10.63 -10.40
C ARG A 77 9.88 -11.34 -10.21
N GLU A 78 9.72 -12.53 -10.80
CA GLU A 78 8.54 -13.37 -10.61
C GLU A 78 8.29 -13.70 -9.13
N LEU A 79 9.36 -14.01 -8.37
CA LEU A 79 9.26 -14.25 -6.93
C LEU A 79 8.79 -13.00 -6.18
N LEU A 80 9.34 -11.83 -6.52
CA LEU A 80 8.96 -10.56 -5.89
C LEU A 80 7.51 -10.19 -6.21
N ASP A 81 7.08 -10.33 -7.46
CA ASP A 81 5.70 -10.05 -7.87
C ASP A 81 4.72 -11.02 -7.18
N ALA A 82 5.08 -12.31 -7.08
CA ALA A 82 4.28 -13.30 -6.34
C ALA A 82 4.20 -12.98 -4.84
N TYR A 83 5.32 -12.61 -4.22
CA TYR A 83 5.35 -12.16 -2.83
C TYR A 83 4.43 -10.95 -2.62
N ALA A 84 4.56 -9.91 -3.46
CA ALA A 84 3.78 -8.69 -3.35
C ALA A 84 2.28 -8.98 -3.40
N LEU A 85 1.85 -9.79 -4.36
CA LEU A 85 0.47 -10.21 -4.49
C LEU A 85 -0.02 -11.00 -3.26
N THR A 86 0.69 -12.04 -2.85
CA THR A 86 0.29 -12.88 -1.71
C THR A 86 0.26 -12.11 -0.39
N PHE A 87 1.24 -11.24 -0.15
CA PHE A 87 1.26 -10.37 1.03
C PHE A 87 0.07 -9.40 1.01
N PHE A 88 -0.18 -8.76 -0.14
CA PHE A 88 -1.30 -7.82 -0.30
C PHE A 88 -2.65 -8.52 -0.10
N GLU A 89 -2.85 -9.70 -0.70
CA GLU A 89 -4.06 -10.52 -0.51
C GLU A 89 -4.29 -10.87 0.97
N ASN A 90 -3.23 -11.19 1.71
CA ASN A 90 -3.35 -11.43 3.16
C ASN A 90 -3.82 -10.16 3.91
N CYS A 91 -3.34 -8.98 3.49
CA CYS A 91 -3.78 -7.70 4.07
C CYS A 91 -5.27 -7.41 3.81
N LEU A 92 -5.81 -7.83 2.65
CA LEU A 92 -7.24 -7.66 2.31
C LEU A 92 -8.18 -8.44 3.24
N HIS A 93 -7.68 -9.41 4.00
CA HIS A 93 -8.46 -10.20 4.94
C HIS A 93 -8.35 -9.71 6.38
N ARG A 94 -7.63 -8.59 6.61
CA ARG A 94 -7.38 -8.04 7.94
C ARG A 94 -7.68 -6.56 7.96
N TYR A 95 -8.59 -6.14 8.85
CA TYR A 95 -8.92 -4.74 9.09
C TYR A 95 -9.09 -4.49 10.59
N PRO A 96 -8.47 -3.44 11.17
CA PRO A 96 -7.42 -2.60 10.58
C PRO A 96 -6.08 -3.36 10.43
N LEU A 97 -5.13 -2.81 9.67
CA LEU A 97 -3.77 -3.36 9.63
C LEU A 97 -2.99 -3.01 10.91
N PRO A 98 -1.96 -3.80 11.27
CA PRO A 98 -1.05 -3.50 12.38
C PRO A 98 -0.43 -2.11 12.32
N ASP A 99 -0.11 -1.58 13.50
CA ASP A 99 0.69 -0.37 13.70
C ASP A 99 0.18 0.88 12.97
N GLY A 100 -1.12 0.92 12.65
CA GLY A 100 -1.75 2.05 11.97
C GLY A 100 -1.41 2.14 10.48
N ASN A 101 -0.84 1.09 9.88
CA ASN A 101 -0.63 1.05 8.44
C ASN A 101 -1.97 1.02 7.70
N THR A 102 -1.97 1.53 6.47
CA THR A 102 -3.09 1.47 5.54
C THR A 102 -2.72 0.66 4.30
N LEU A 103 -3.71 0.20 3.53
CA LEU A 103 -3.39 -0.37 2.20
C LEU A 103 -2.76 0.67 1.27
N THR A 104 -3.06 1.96 1.45
CA THR A 104 -2.44 3.06 0.71
C THR A 104 -0.93 3.06 0.92
N ASP A 105 -0.45 2.92 2.15
CA ASP A 105 0.99 2.85 2.46
C ASP A 105 1.67 1.69 1.73
N LEU A 106 1.00 0.54 1.66
CA LEU A 106 1.51 -0.64 0.96
C LEU A 106 1.50 -0.48 -0.56
N ILE A 107 0.45 0.14 -1.12
CA ILE A 107 0.37 0.47 -2.55
C ILE A 107 1.52 1.42 -2.93
N ILE A 108 1.79 2.43 -2.12
CA ILE A 108 2.91 3.35 -2.34
C ILE A 108 4.24 2.61 -2.18
N MET A 109 4.39 1.75 -1.16
CA MET A 109 5.59 0.94 -0.95
C MET A 109 5.96 0.11 -2.19
N PHE A 110 5.00 -0.61 -2.75
CA PHE A 110 5.21 -1.39 -3.98
C PHE A 110 5.38 -0.48 -5.20
N GLY A 111 4.60 0.60 -5.29
CA GLY A 111 4.59 1.51 -6.43
C GLY A 111 5.90 2.28 -6.59
N LEU A 112 6.43 2.86 -5.52
CA LEU A 112 7.73 3.55 -5.48
C LEU A 112 8.91 2.63 -5.80
N SER A 113 8.71 1.33 -5.62
CA SER A 113 9.70 0.30 -5.94
C SER A 113 9.49 -0.30 -7.32
N HIS A 114 8.56 0.27 -8.11
CA HIS A 114 8.22 -0.08 -9.48
C HIS A 114 7.72 -1.52 -9.66
N PHE A 115 6.94 -1.99 -8.69
CA PHE A 115 6.08 -3.15 -8.89
C PHE A 115 4.93 -2.81 -9.84
N ASN A 116 4.42 -3.81 -10.55
CA ASN A 116 3.17 -3.65 -11.29
C ASN A 116 2.02 -3.65 -10.27
N LEU A 117 1.32 -2.53 -10.13
CA LEU A 117 0.23 -2.41 -9.15
C LEU A 117 -1.07 -3.03 -9.64
N MET A 118 -1.24 -3.22 -10.96
CA MET A 118 -2.52 -3.69 -11.52
C MET A 118 -2.98 -5.04 -10.95
N PRO A 119 -2.12 -6.06 -10.77
CA PRO A 119 -2.52 -7.31 -10.12
C PRO A 119 -2.97 -7.13 -8.67
N LEU A 120 -2.33 -6.23 -7.92
CA LEU A 120 -2.68 -5.96 -6.52
C LEU A 120 -4.04 -5.26 -6.44
N LEU A 121 -4.25 -4.23 -7.28
CA LEU A 121 -5.53 -3.52 -7.36
C LEU A 121 -6.66 -4.42 -7.87
N GLN A 122 -6.37 -5.36 -8.77
CA GLN A 122 -7.36 -6.36 -9.21
C GLN A 122 -7.71 -7.33 -8.07
N ALA A 123 -6.71 -7.84 -7.34
CA ALA A 123 -6.95 -8.70 -6.18
C ALA A 123 -7.80 -8.01 -5.11
N TRP A 124 -7.66 -6.68 -4.96
CA TRP A 124 -8.52 -5.88 -4.09
C TRP A 124 -9.98 -5.95 -4.51
N VAL A 125 -10.27 -5.72 -5.79
CA VAL A 125 -11.63 -5.82 -6.34
C VAL A 125 -12.21 -7.22 -6.13
N ASP A 126 -11.38 -8.25 -6.35
CA ASP A 126 -11.80 -9.65 -6.33
C ASP A 126 -12.02 -10.21 -4.91
N ALA A 127 -11.39 -9.64 -3.88
CA ALA A 127 -11.47 -10.16 -2.52
C ALA A 127 -12.89 -10.10 -1.94
N ALA A 128 -13.65 -9.03 -2.21
CA ALA A 128 -15.04 -8.84 -1.82
C ALA A 128 -15.36 -9.20 -0.34
N THR A 129 -14.39 -9.04 0.56
CA THR A 129 -14.54 -9.26 2.01
C THR A 129 -14.94 -7.96 2.70
N GLU A 130 -15.50 -8.06 3.90
CA GLU A 130 -15.80 -6.88 4.74
C GLU A 130 -14.54 -6.05 5.02
N ALA A 131 -13.43 -6.69 5.36
CA ALA A 131 -12.14 -6.02 5.56
C ALA A 131 -11.67 -5.27 4.30
N SER A 132 -11.81 -5.89 3.12
CA SER A 132 -11.48 -5.29 1.83
C SER A 132 -12.33 -4.05 1.53
N VAL A 133 -13.63 -4.11 1.82
CA VAL A 133 -14.55 -2.97 1.68
C VAL A 133 -14.15 -1.84 2.62
N MET A 134 -13.79 -2.14 3.88
CA MET A 134 -13.38 -1.10 4.84
C MET A 134 -12.09 -0.40 4.46
N HIS A 135 -11.10 -1.11 3.95
CA HIS A 135 -9.93 -0.47 3.36
C HIS A 135 -10.30 0.46 2.20
N PHE A 136 -11.29 0.07 1.39
CA PHE A 136 -11.69 0.86 0.22
C PHE A 136 -12.48 2.10 0.62
N VAL A 137 -13.27 2.02 1.69
CA VAL A 137 -13.89 3.18 2.34
C VAL A 137 -12.81 4.14 2.83
N ASP A 138 -11.80 3.65 3.55
CA ASP A 138 -10.68 4.49 4.00
C ASP A 138 -9.98 5.19 2.82
N LEU A 139 -9.76 4.46 1.72
CA LEU A 139 -9.18 5.04 0.50
C LEU A 139 -9.99 6.25 0.01
N LEU A 140 -11.29 6.07 -0.18
CA LEU A 140 -12.15 7.09 -0.77
C LEU A 140 -12.41 8.29 0.15
N VAL A 141 -12.46 8.06 1.46
CA VAL A 141 -12.85 9.09 2.44
C VAL A 141 -11.64 9.86 2.95
N TYR A 142 -10.50 9.20 3.18
CA TYR A 142 -9.36 9.78 3.88
C TYR A 142 -8.09 9.87 3.05
N GLU A 143 -7.86 8.88 2.17
CA GLU A 143 -6.55 8.73 1.52
C GLU A 143 -6.50 9.30 0.10
N LEU A 144 -7.58 9.93 -0.37
CA LEU A 144 -7.63 10.60 -1.68
C LEU A 144 -7.78 12.10 -1.53
N ARG A 145 -7.01 12.82 -2.34
CA ARG A 145 -7.09 14.26 -2.54
C ARG A 145 -7.45 14.58 -3.98
N ILE A 146 -8.43 15.46 -4.12
CA ILE A 146 -8.84 16.01 -5.41
C ILE A 146 -8.24 17.40 -5.55
N MET A 147 -7.41 17.54 -6.56
CA MET A 147 -6.71 18.76 -6.88
C MET A 147 -7.64 19.74 -7.60
N SER A 148 -7.30 21.03 -7.60
CA SER A 148 -8.14 22.06 -8.23
C SER A 148 -8.31 21.91 -9.75
N ASN A 149 -7.47 21.10 -10.39
CA ASN A 149 -7.55 20.72 -11.81
C ASN A 149 -8.39 19.45 -12.06
N GLY A 150 -9.03 18.89 -11.03
CA GLY A 150 -9.81 17.64 -11.11
C GLY A 150 -8.95 16.37 -11.00
N GLU A 151 -7.64 16.51 -10.79
CA GLU A 151 -6.76 15.34 -10.67
C GLU A 151 -6.91 14.66 -9.31
N VAL A 152 -7.05 13.34 -9.32
CA VAL A 152 -7.14 12.50 -8.13
C VAL A 152 -5.75 11.99 -7.76
N ARG A 153 -5.35 12.17 -6.51
CA ARG A 153 -4.06 11.71 -5.97
C ARG A 153 -4.25 11.08 -4.62
N LEU A 154 -3.35 10.16 -4.25
CA LEU A 154 -3.24 9.69 -2.88
C LEU A 154 -2.79 10.85 -1.98
N ASP A 155 -3.44 11.04 -0.83
CA ASP A 155 -3.10 12.06 0.17
C ASP A 155 -1.96 11.58 1.08
N ASN A 156 -0.83 11.22 0.46
CA ASN A 156 0.36 10.75 1.14
C ASN A 156 1.60 11.46 0.58
N ALA A 157 2.49 11.91 1.46
CA ALA A 157 3.67 12.70 1.10
C ALA A 157 4.71 11.94 0.25
N PHE A 158 4.68 10.61 0.28
CA PHE A 158 5.57 9.75 -0.51
C PHE A 158 4.97 9.35 -1.86
N SER A 159 3.67 9.56 -2.10
CA SER A 159 3.05 9.21 -3.38
C SER A 159 3.65 10.03 -4.53
N ASP A 160 3.92 9.38 -5.65
CA ASP A 160 4.49 10.01 -6.84
C ASP A 160 3.52 9.99 -8.04
N VAL A 161 3.95 10.54 -9.17
CA VAL A 161 3.11 10.64 -10.38
C VAL A 161 2.75 9.26 -10.91
N LEU A 162 3.67 8.28 -10.84
CA LEU A 162 3.46 6.95 -11.39
C LEU A 162 2.41 6.19 -10.58
N VAL A 163 2.53 6.17 -9.25
CA VAL A 163 1.58 5.52 -8.34
C VAL A 163 0.21 6.16 -8.47
N ASN A 164 0.14 7.50 -8.40
CA ASN A 164 -1.12 8.23 -8.55
C ASN A 164 -1.81 7.93 -9.88
N SER A 165 -1.05 7.86 -10.99
CA SER A 165 -1.63 7.56 -12.31
C SER A 165 -2.22 6.15 -12.40
N GLN A 166 -1.59 5.16 -11.76
CA GLN A 166 -2.08 3.78 -11.73
C GLN A 166 -3.37 3.65 -10.91
N VAL A 167 -3.41 4.27 -9.72
CA VAL A 167 -4.61 4.28 -8.88
C VAL A 167 -5.75 5.04 -9.54
N ALA A 168 -5.47 6.22 -10.13
CA ALA A 168 -6.47 6.99 -10.86
C ALA A 168 -6.99 6.25 -12.10
N PHE A 169 -6.11 5.55 -12.84
CA PHE A 169 -6.52 4.72 -13.96
C PHE A 169 -7.46 3.59 -13.51
N TRP A 170 -7.11 2.89 -12.43
CA TRP A 170 -7.95 1.84 -11.84
C TRP A 170 -9.31 2.37 -11.40
N LEU A 171 -9.35 3.48 -10.64
CA LEU A 171 -10.59 4.10 -10.17
C LEU A 171 -11.44 4.72 -11.29
N SER A 172 -10.84 5.09 -12.42
CA SER A 172 -11.59 5.63 -13.57
C SER A 172 -12.24 4.53 -14.44
N ASN A 173 -11.92 3.26 -14.21
CA ASN A 173 -12.53 2.14 -14.91
C ASN A 173 -14.00 1.96 -14.47
N PRO A 174 -14.99 2.10 -15.37
CA PRO A 174 -16.40 1.96 -15.01
C PRO A 174 -16.74 0.60 -14.40
N THR A 175 -16.12 -0.48 -14.88
CA THR A 175 -16.38 -1.83 -14.36
C THR A 175 -15.91 -1.96 -12.91
N VAL A 176 -14.75 -1.40 -12.58
CA VAL A 176 -14.23 -1.37 -11.20
C VAL A 176 -15.16 -0.57 -10.30
N ARG A 177 -15.64 0.58 -10.77
CA ARG A 177 -16.56 1.43 -10.02
C ARG A 177 -17.90 0.75 -9.76
N ASP A 178 -18.46 0.08 -10.77
CA ASP A 178 -19.72 -0.64 -10.65
C ASP A 178 -19.61 -1.78 -9.62
N ILE A 179 -18.51 -2.54 -9.66
CA ILE A 179 -18.26 -3.61 -8.67
C ILE A 179 -18.16 -3.04 -7.26
N TRP A 180 -17.42 -1.95 -7.06
CA TRP A 180 -17.31 -1.33 -5.74
C TRP A 180 -18.62 -0.72 -5.26
N ALA A 181 -19.39 -0.10 -6.14
CA ALA A 181 -20.71 0.41 -5.80
C ALA A 181 -21.63 -0.71 -5.29
N GLU A 182 -21.64 -1.87 -5.97
CA GLU A 182 -22.40 -3.05 -5.52
C GLU A 182 -21.90 -3.57 -4.16
N GLN A 183 -20.58 -3.64 -3.96
CA GLN A 183 -20.01 -4.10 -2.68
C GLN A 183 -20.35 -3.15 -1.51
N LEU A 184 -20.27 -1.83 -1.72
CA LEU A 184 -20.64 -0.82 -0.73
C LEU A 184 -22.14 -0.85 -0.43
N GLU A 185 -22.99 -0.95 -1.45
CA GLU A 185 -24.45 -1.06 -1.29
C GLU A 185 -24.81 -2.32 -0.49
N ASN A 186 -24.19 -3.46 -0.81
CA ASN A 186 -24.37 -4.69 -0.06
C ASN A 186 -23.94 -4.53 1.41
N ALA A 187 -22.80 -3.90 1.68
CA ALA A 187 -22.34 -3.62 3.03
C ALA A 187 -23.33 -2.71 3.80
N LEU A 188 -23.92 -1.70 3.16
CA LEU A 188 -24.90 -0.81 3.78
C LEU A 188 -26.25 -1.47 4.04
N LEU A 189 -26.74 -2.30 3.12
CA LEU A 189 -28.07 -2.92 3.21
C LEU A 189 -28.08 -4.20 4.05
N HIS A 190 -26.98 -4.93 4.06
CA HIS A 190 -26.90 -6.27 4.63
C HIS A 190 -25.80 -6.41 5.70
N GLY A 191 -24.82 -5.50 5.73
CA GLY A 191 -23.81 -5.48 6.78
C GLY A 191 -24.39 -5.02 8.12
N GLN A 192 -23.81 -5.53 9.20
CA GLN A 192 -24.10 -5.06 10.56
C GLN A 192 -23.05 -4.01 10.96
N LEU A 193 -22.99 -2.92 10.20
CA LEU A 193 -22.03 -1.84 10.43
C LEU A 193 -22.47 -0.98 11.62
N PRO A 194 -21.53 -0.59 12.52
CA PRO A 194 -21.74 0.51 13.46
C PRO A 194 -22.12 1.82 12.74
N ASP A 195 -22.82 2.72 13.43
CA ASP A 195 -23.33 3.97 12.85
C ASP A 195 -22.25 4.83 12.17
N GLU A 196 -21.03 4.88 12.75
CA GLU A 196 -19.89 5.62 12.20
C GLU A 196 -19.41 5.01 10.87
N GLU A 197 -19.15 3.70 10.86
CA GLU A 197 -18.73 2.96 9.65
C GLU A 197 -19.82 2.98 8.57
N ALA A 198 -21.10 2.92 8.94
CA ALA A 198 -22.21 3.06 7.99
C ALA A 198 -22.24 4.46 7.35
N THR A 199 -21.92 5.50 8.12
CA THR A 199 -21.84 6.88 7.61
C THR A 199 -20.66 7.04 6.65
N GLU A 200 -19.49 6.53 7.01
CA GLU A 200 -18.29 6.54 6.16
C GLU A 200 -18.51 5.72 4.87
N THR A 201 -19.14 4.56 4.98
CA THR A 201 -19.48 3.70 3.83
C THR A 201 -20.49 4.39 2.90
N SER A 202 -21.48 5.08 3.46
CA SER A 202 -22.43 5.88 2.68
C SER A 202 -21.73 7.02 1.94
N LEU A 203 -20.79 7.70 2.59
CA LEU A 203 -19.98 8.76 1.97
C LEU A 203 -19.11 8.20 0.84
N ALA A 204 -18.47 7.04 1.04
CA ALA A 204 -17.71 6.36 0.00
C ALA A 204 -18.57 5.98 -1.21
N TYR A 205 -19.81 5.53 -0.99
CA TYR A 205 -20.76 5.25 -2.06
C TYR A 205 -21.13 6.53 -2.84
N GLU A 206 -21.40 7.64 -2.15
CA GLU A 206 -21.68 8.93 -2.79
C GLU A 206 -20.49 9.44 -3.61
N VAL A 207 -19.27 9.31 -3.08
CA VAL A 207 -18.00 9.60 -3.78
C VAL A 207 -17.93 8.86 -5.12
N LEU A 208 -18.23 7.56 -5.12
CA LEU A 208 -18.25 6.77 -6.35
C LEU A 208 -19.40 7.11 -7.30
N ALA A 209 -20.59 7.41 -6.78
CA ALA A 209 -21.77 7.68 -7.58
C ALA A 209 -21.72 9.05 -8.28
N ILE A 210 -21.28 10.10 -7.58
CA ILE A 210 -21.09 11.45 -8.12
C ILE A 210 -19.91 11.47 -9.11
N GLY A 211 -18.94 10.58 -8.87
CA GLY A 211 -17.69 10.52 -9.60
C GLY A 211 -16.66 11.47 -9.03
N LEU A 212 -15.39 11.09 -9.24
CA LEU A 212 -14.23 11.76 -8.67
C LEU A 212 -14.06 13.22 -9.16
N ASP A 213 -14.81 13.62 -10.19
CA ASP A 213 -14.84 14.99 -10.72
C ASP A 213 -15.77 15.95 -9.92
N GLY A 214 -16.65 15.42 -9.08
CA GLY A 214 -17.72 16.20 -8.41
C GLY A 214 -17.56 16.42 -6.90
N LEU A 215 -16.46 15.96 -6.31
CA LEU A 215 -16.24 16.05 -4.86
C LEU A 215 -15.62 17.39 -4.47
N SER A 216 -16.37 18.18 -3.71
CA SER A 216 -15.76 19.16 -2.80
C SER A 216 -15.16 18.40 -1.60
N ALA A 217 -13.95 18.79 -1.18
CA ALA A 217 -13.16 18.12 -0.14
C ALA A 217 -14.01 17.57 1.03
N PRO A 218 -13.77 16.32 1.48
CA PRO A 218 -14.49 15.77 2.62
C PRO A 218 -14.25 16.63 3.87
N PRO A 219 -15.23 16.72 4.79
CA PRO A 219 -15.03 17.38 6.07
C PRO A 219 -13.90 16.67 6.85
N PRO A 220 -13.11 17.38 7.68
CA PRO A 220 -12.05 16.77 8.46
C PRO A 220 -12.68 15.87 9.53
N LEU A 221 -12.80 14.58 9.24
CA LEU A 221 -13.10 13.57 10.24
C LEU A 221 -11.78 12.94 10.65
N CYS A 222 -11.20 13.47 11.73
CA CYS A 222 -10.08 12.80 12.38
C CYS A 222 -10.61 11.53 13.05
N ARG A 223 -10.30 10.35 12.52
CA ARG A 223 -10.23 9.17 13.38
C ARG A 223 -9.12 9.42 14.40
N PRO A 224 -9.39 9.34 15.71
CA PRO A 224 -8.30 9.27 16.67
C PRO A 224 -7.56 7.97 16.38
N ILE A 225 -6.25 8.09 16.08
CA ILE A 225 -5.33 6.96 16.14
C ILE A 225 -5.54 6.35 17.54
N SER A 226 -6.17 5.19 17.58
CA SER A 226 -6.28 4.41 18.81
C SER A 226 -4.90 3.82 19.05
N LEU A 227 -4.02 4.63 19.65
CA LEU A 227 -2.76 4.15 20.19
C LEU A 227 -3.09 3.17 21.33
N PRO A 228 -2.41 2.01 21.41
CA PRO A 228 -2.45 1.17 22.60
C PRO A 228 -1.89 1.89 23.84
#